data_AF-A0A966Y760-F1
#
_entry.id   AF-A0A966Y760-F1
#
_cell.length_a   1.000
_cell.length_b   1.000
_cell.length_c   1.000
_cell.angle_alpha   90.00
_cell.angle_beta   90.00
_cell.angle_gamma   90.00
#
_symmetry.space_group_name_H-M   'P 1'
#
loop_
_entity.id
_entity.type
_entity.pdbx_description
1 polymer ?
#
loop_
_entity_poly.entity_id
_entity_poly.type
_entity_poly.pdbx_seq_one_letter_code
_entity_poly.pdbx_strand_id
1 'polypeptide(L)'
;RRLPAKIGGDLAGVYSMRDLADADAMADEFQEGRRTLIIGGGYIGLEAAAVAAKKGVNVTLVEMADRILQRVAAPQTSDYFRAAHTAQGVDIREGVGLDHLIECDGRVGAAKLSDGSKIEIDFAIVGVGILPASELAEAAGITEENGIKVDEFGCTSAPNVYAAGDCASLPYKGERIRLESVQNAIDQAENVAANIMGQDVPYVPMPWFWSDQYDIKLQIAGLNRGYDAVYERRDADSDAQSIWYYQGDTLLAVDAINDSRAYMVGKRLIEMGKSPTPQEAMDPATNLKALLKK
;
A
#
# COMPACT_ATOMS: atom_id res chain seq x y z
N ARG A 1 -6.04 -11.21 -1.07
CA ARG A 1 -5.96 -12.60 -0.55
C ARG A 1 -7.27 -12.91 0.14
N ARG A 2 -7.84 -14.12 -0.03
CA ARG A 2 -9.04 -14.53 0.71
C ARG A 2 -8.65 -15.11 2.08
N LEU A 3 -9.55 -14.98 3.05
CA LEU A 3 -9.41 -15.69 4.33
C LEU A 3 -9.69 -17.19 4.10
N PRO A 4 -9.01 -18.10 4.83
CA PRO A 4 -9.36 -19.51 4.79
C PRO A 4 -10.79 -19.79 5.25
N ALA A 5 -11.46 -20.75 4.60
CA ALA A 5 -12.80 -21.23 4.97
C ALA A 5 -12.91 -21.58 6.46
N LYS A 6 -11.87 -22.24 7.02
CA LYS A 6 -11.80 -22.67 8.42
C LYS A 6 -11.88 -21.54 9.47
N ILE A 7 -11.66 -20.29 9.06
CA ILE A 7 -11.81 -19.11 9.93
C ILE A 7 -12.98 -18.22 9.50
N GLY A 8 -13.91 -18.77 8.69
CA GLY A 8 -15.11 -18.09 8.22
C GLY A 8 -14.92 -17.26 6.95
N GLY A 9 -13.87 -17.51 6.17
CA GLY A 9 -13.60 -16.76 4.93
C GLY A 9 -14.63 -16.93 3.81
N ASP A 10 -15.44 -18.00 3.86
CA ASP A 10 -16.48 -18.28 2.85
C ASP A 10 -17.89 -17.89 3.33
N LEU A 11 -18.01 -17.27 4.51
CA LEU A 11 -19.30 -16.81 5.02
C LEU A 11 -19.86 -15.68 4.14
N ALA A 12 -21.18 -15.64 3.96
CA ALA A 12 -21.84 -14.49 3.36
C ALA A 12 -21.56 -13.22 4.20
N GLY A 13 -21.39 -12.08 3.53
CA GLY A 13 -20.99 -10.83 4.19
C GLY A 13 -19.48 -10.68 4.44
N VAL A 14 -18.64 -11.57 3.89
CA VAL A 14 -17.18 -11.45 3.92
C VAL A 14 -16.66 -11.12 2.54
N TYR A 15 -16.00 -9.97 2.41
CA TYR A 15 -15.63 -9.40 1.12
C TYR A 15 -14.11 -9.26 0.97
N SER A 16 -13.61 -9.55 -0.23
CA SER A 16 -12.34 -9.01 -0.72
C SER A 16 -12.59 -7.71 -1.47
N MET A 17 -11.52 -6.96 -1.73
CA MET A 17 -11.58 -5.75 -2.55
C MET A 17 -10.45 -5.80 -3.58
N ARG A 18 -10.72 -6.36 -4.76
CA ARG A 18 -9.75 -6.46 -5.86
C ARG A 18 -10.25 -5.86 -7.16
N ASP A 19 -11.52 -6.04 -7.50
CA ASP A 19 -12.09 -5.61 -8.76
C ASP A 19 -13.45 -4.91 -8.58
N LEU A 20 -14.06 -4.53 -9.71
CA LEU A 20 -15.37 -3.86 -9.71
C LEU A 20 -16.48 -4.76 -9.16
N ALA A 21 -16.42 -6.07 -9.42
CA ALA A 21 -17.45 -6.99 -8.96
C ALA A 21 -17.42 -7.13 -7.43
N ASP A 22 -16.23 -7.15 -6.83
CA ASP A 22 -16.06 -7.08 -5.38
C ASP A 22 -16.71 -5.81 -4.80
N ALA A 23 -16.49 -4.64 -5.42
CA ALA A 23 -17.06 -3.37 -4.98
C ALA A 23 -18.60 -3.35 -5.11
N ASP A 24 -19.13 -3.82 -6.24
CA ASP A 24 -20.57 -3.92 -6.47
C ASP A 24 -21.23 -4.87 -5.47
N ALA A 25 -20.60 -6.01 -5.17
CA ALA A 25 -21.12 -7.02 -4.25
C ALA A 25 -21.26 -6.51 -2.81
N MET A 26 -20.40 -5.58 -2.38
CA MET A 26 -20.44 -5.03 -1.03
C MET A 26 -21.17 -3.68 -0.93
N ALA A 27 -21.63 -3.08 -2.04
CA ALA A 27 -22.16 -1.72 -2.07
C ALA A 27 -23.33 -1.51 -1.09
N ASP A 28 -24.25 -2.47 -1.01
CA ASP A 28 -25.42 -2.44 -0.11
C ASP A 28 -25.05 -2.61 1.37
N GLU A 29 -23.80 -3.00 1.68
CA GLU A 29 -23.30 -3.12 3.04
C GLU A 29 -22.97 -1.75 3.67
N PHE A 30 -22.67 -0.74 2.85
CA PHE A 30 -22.21 0.57 3.30
C PHE A 30 -23.39 1.51 3.61
N GLN A 31 -24.16 1.15 4.64
CA GLN A 31 -25.31 1.91 5.15
C GLN A 31 -25.02 2.44 6.56
N GLU A 32 -25.59 3.60 6.88
CA GLU A 32 -25.46 4.23 8.19
C GLU A 32 -25.88 3.29 9.33
N GLY A 33 -25.11 3.26 10.42
CA GLY A 33 -25.36 2.45 11.60
C GLY A 33 -24.93 0.98 11.51
N ARG A 34 -24.61 0.48 10.31
CA ARG A 34 -24.05 -0.87 10.14
C ARG A 34 -22.65 -0.97 10.74
N ARG A 35 -22.20 -2.19 11.01
CA ARG A 35 -20.92 -2.48 11.68
C ARG A 35 -20.03 -3.28 10.76
N THR A 36 -18.82 -2.79 10.51
CA THR A 36 -17.83 -3.48 9.68
C THR A 36 -16.55 -3.77 10.44
N LEU A 37 -15.99 -4.96 10.20
CA LEU A 37 -14.61 -5.28 10.56
C LEU A 37 -13.72 -5.21 9.33
N ILE A 38 -12.70 -4.35 9.39
CA ILE A 38 -11.63 -4.32 8.39
C ILE A 38 -10.42 -5.07 8.92
N ILE A 39 -9.94 -6.02 8.13
CA ILE A 39 -8.88 -6.94 8.52
C ILE A 39 -7.62 -6.58 7.73
N GLY A 40 -6.67 -5.92 8.39
CA GLY A 40 -5.42 -5.43 7.82
C GLY A 40 -5.40 -3.90 7.70
N GLY A 41 -4.38 -3.28 8.30
CA GLY A 41 -4.11 -1.84 8.30
C GLY A 41 -3.13 -1.39 7.23
N GLY A 42 -3.19 -1.99 6.04
CA GLY A 42 -2.51 -1.50 4.84
C GLY A 42 -3.32 -0.40 4.14
N TYR A 43 -2.80 0.14 3.02
CA TYR A 43 -3.49 1.21 2.27
C TYR A 43 -4.94 0.85 1.90
N ILE A 44 -5.17 -0.32 1.29
CA ILE A 44 -6.52 -0.76 0.89
C ILE A 44 -7.47 -0.84 2.09
N GLY A 45 -7.00 -1.38 3.23
CA GLY A 45 -7.82 -1.48 4.44
C GLY A 45 -8.18 -0.11 5.01
N LEU A 46 -7.22 0.81 5.04
CA LEU A 46 -7.46 2.18 5.50
C LEU A 46 -8.33 2.98 4.52
N GLU A 47 -8.20 2.80 3.22
CA GLU A 47 -9.09 3.43 2.23
C GLU A 47 -10.53 2.92 2.37
N ALA A 48 -10.71 1.61 2.52
CA ALA A 48 -12.02 1.03 2.81
C ALA A 48 -12.61 1.55 4.13
N ALA A 49 -11.79 1.71 5.18
CA ALA A 49 -12.20 2.28 6.45
C ALA A 49 -12.70 3.72 6.27
N ALA A 50 -11.99 4.52 5.47
CA ALA A 50 -12.34 5.90 5.22
C ALA A 50 -13.69 6.03 4.48
N VAL A 51 -13.91 5.20 3.46
CA VAL A 51 -15.19 5.18 2.73
C VAL A 51 -16.33 4.72 3.63
N ALA A 52 -16.12 3.68 4.44
CA ALA A 52 -17.11 3.16 5.37
C ALA A 52 -17.51 4.19 6.44
N ALA A 53 -16.52 4.79 7.11
CA ALA A 53 -16.75 5.81 8.14
C ALA A 53 -17.50 7.03 7.57
N LYS A 54 -17.11 7.51 6.37
CA LYS A 54 -17.79 8.64 5.69
C LYS A 54 -19.26 8.33 5.35
N LYS A 55 -19.62 7.06 5.20
CA LYS A 55 -21.00 6.60 4.96
C LYS A 55 -21.76 6.30 6.26
N GLY A 56 -21.19 6.60 7.43
CA GLY A 56 -21.83 6.39 8.72
C GLY A 56 -21.81 4.94 9.20
N VAL A 57 -20.97 4.09 8.61
CA VAL A 57 -20.74 2.72 9.11
C VAL A 57 -19.83 2.80 10.34
N ASN A 58 -20.17 2.04 11.39
CA ASN A 58 -19.32 1.85 12.55
C ASN A 58 -18.16 0.92 12.18
N VAL A 59 -16.93 1.45 12.14
CA VAL A 59 -15.75 0.72 11.66
C VAL A 59 -14.87 0.29 12.83
N THR A 60 -14.57 -1.00 12.90
CA THR A 60 -13.42 -1.52 13.64
C THR A 60 -12.38 -2.02 12.65
N LEU A 61 -11.13 -1.58 12.80
CA LEU A 61 -10.00 -2.04 12.00
C LEU A 61 -9.02 -2.78 12.90
N VAL A 62 -8.62 -3.99 12.49
CA VAL A 62 -7.61 -4.79 13.20
C VAL A 62 -6.35 -4.92 12.35
N GLU A 63 -5.19 -4.68 12.96
CA GLU A 63 -3.87 -4.89 12.37
C GLU A 63 -3.05 -5.79 13.30
N MET A 64 -2.56 -6.90 12.74
CA MET A 64 -1.80 -7.90 13.49
C MET A 64 -0.41 -7.40 13.87
N ALA A 65 0.19 -6.51 13.07
CA ALA A 65 1.44 -5.85 13.39
C ALA A 65 1.27 -4.79 14.48
N ASP A 66 2.38 -4.36 15.07
CA ASP A 66 2.41 -3.35 16.14
C ASP A 66 1.87 -1.98 15.69
N ARG A 67 1.84 -1.72 14.38
CA ARG A 67 1.23 -0.52 13.80
C ARG A 67 0.63 -0.75 12.42
N ILE A 68 -0.40 0.05 12.10
CA ILE A 68 -0.87 0.20 10.71
C ILE A 68 0.27 0.66 9.81
N LEU A 69 0.23 0.31 8.52
CA LEU A 69 1.24 0.68 7.53
C LEU A 69 2.68 0.20 7.83
N GLN A 70 2.91 -0.69 8.80
CA GLN A 70 4.25 -1.07 9.26
C GLN A 70 5.21 -1.51 8.15
N ARG A 71 4.68 -2.21 7.13
CA ARG A 71 5.48 -2.76 6.03
C ARG A 71 5.84 -1.73 4.95
N VAL A 72 5.17 -0.59 4.93
CA VAL A 72 5.19 0.35 3.80
C VAL A 72 5.58 1.77 4.19
N ALA A 73 5.50 2.13 5.48
CA ALA A 73 5.80 3.47 5.93
C ALA A 73 6.50 3.50 7.31
N ALA A 74 7.05 4.66 7.66
CA ALA A 74 7.62 4.96 8.98
C ALA A 74 6.53 5.16 10.05
N PRO A 75 6.89 5.08 11.34
CA PRO A 75 5.95 5.33 12.44
C PRO A 75 5.20 6.66 12.33
N GLN A 76 5.85 7.73 11.87
CA GLN A 76 5.25 9.06 11.73
C GLN A 76 4.07 9.06 10.75
N THR A 77 4.19 8.34 9.61
CA THR A 77 3.10 8.18 8.66
C THR A 77 1.97 7.35 9.28
N SER A 78 2.29 6.28 10.03
CA SER A 78 1.31 5.50 10.78
C SER A 78 0.55 6.36 11.80
N ASP A 79 1.27 7.17 12.58
CA ASP A 79 0.70 8.03 13.61
C ASP A 79 -0.26 9.06 13.02
N TYR A 80 0.11 9.65 11.89
CA TYR A 80 -0.76 10.58 11.16
C TYR A 80 -2.07 9.91 10.74
N PHE A 81 -1.99 8.76 10.06
CA PHE A 81 -3.21 8.07 9.59
C PHE A 81 -4.03 7.49 10.74
N ARG A 82 -3.39 7.02 11.82
CA ARG A 82 -4.09 6.58 13.03
C ARG A 82 -4.92 7.73 13.60
N ALA A 83 -4.31 8.90 13.77
CA ALA A 83 -5.00 10.08 14.27
C ALA A 83 -6.16 10.50 13.36
N ALA A 84 -5.95 10.52 12.04
CA ALA A 84 -6.98 10.88 11.07
C ALA A 84 -8.19 9.93 11.12
N HIS A 85 -7.95 8.62 11.16
CA HIS A 85 -9.02 7.62 11.23
C HIS A 85 -9.75 7.62 12.58
N THR A 86 -9.02 7.72 13.69
CA THR A 86 -9.63 7.82 15.03
C THR A 86 -10.48 9.09 15.16
N ALA A 87 -10.07 10.21 14.55
CA ALA A 87 -10.87 11.44 14.51
C ALA A 87 -12.20 11.28 13.75
N GLN A 88 -12.28 10.29 12.85
CA GLN A 88 -13.49 9.92 12.11
C GLN A 88 -14.29 8.79 12.81
N GLY A 89 -13.91 8.44 14.04
CA GLY A 89 -14.61 7.44 14.87
C GLY A 89 -14.25 5.99 14.56
N VAL A 90 -13.21 5.73 13.77
CA VAL A 90 -12.73 4.37 13.51
C VAL A 90 -12.04 3.81 14.75
N ASP A 91 -12.45 2.62 15.21
CA ASP A 91 -11.79 1.87 16.28
C ASP A 91 -10.61 1.07 15.69
N ILE A 92 -9.39 1.62 15.78
CA ILE A 92 -8.16 0.95 15.31
C ILE A 92 -7.54 0.14 16.45
N ARG A 93 -7.33 -1.16 16.19
CA ARG A 93 -6.67 -2.10 17.11
C ARG A 93 -5.41 -2.68 16.49
N GLU A 94 -4.27 -2.12 16.88
CA GLU A 94 -2.94 -2.60 16.50
C GLU A 94 -2.46 -3.70 17.44
N GLY A 95 -1.60 -4.61 16.95
CA GLY A 95 -1.19 -5.83 17.67
C GLY A 95 -2.32 -6.85 17.85
N VAL A 96 -3.47 -6.65 17.20
CA VAL A 96 -4.67 -7.49 17.31
C VAL A 96 -5.05 -7.99 15.91
N GLY A 97 -5.17 -9.29 15.75
CA GLY A 97 -5.62 -9.93 14.52
C GLY A 97 -7.04 -10.53 14.64
N LEU A 98 -7.57 -10.96 13.50
CA LEU A 98 -8.73 -11.85 13.46
C LEU A 98 -8.30 -13.27 13.87
N ASP A 99 -9.01 -13.88 14.82
CA ASP A 99 -8.91 -15.32 15.09
C ASP A 99 -9.85 -16.11 14.16
N HIS A 100 -11.16 -15.85 14.25
CA HIS A 100 -12.16 -16.37 13.30
C HIS A 100 -13.44 -15.52 13.26
N LEU A 101 -14.14 -15.61 12.13
CA LEU A 101 -15.48 -15.05 11.97
C LEU A 101 -16.53 -16.05 12.45
N ILE A 102 -17.61 -15.53 13.02
CA ILE A 102 -18.70 -16.30 13.62
C ILE A 102 -19.96 -16.07 12.78
N GLU A 103 -20.55 -17.17 12.33
CA GLU A 103 -21.79 -17.18 11.58
C GLU A 103 -23.01 -16.91 12.49
N CYS A 104 -23.97 -16.14 11.97
CA CYS A 104 -25.31 -15.93 12.52
C CYS A 104 -26.30 -15.91 11.35
N ASP A 105 -27.34 -16.74 11.41
CA ASP A 105 -28.41 -16.80 10.40
C ASP A 105 -27.94 -16.90 8.93
N GLY A 106 -26.89 -17.70 8.68
CA GLY A 106 -26.39 -17.95 7.33
C GLY A 106 -25.38 -16.93 6.79
N ARG A 107 -24.94 -15.96 7.61
CA ARG A 107 -23.93 -14.95 7.24
C ARG A 107 -23.01 -14.63 8.42
N VAL A 108 -21.98 -13.80 8.20
CA VAL A 108 -21.17 -13.28 9.31
C VAL A 108 -22.02 -12.39 10.24
N GLY A 109 -21.89 -12.59 11.55
CA GLY A 109 -22.56 -11.78 12.58
C GLY A 109 -21.64 -11.33 13.73
N ALA A 110 -20.46 -11.93 13.87
CA ALA A 110 -19.47 -11.52 14.86
C ALA A 110 -18.05 -11.94 14.45
N ALA A 111 -17.05 -11.40 15.13
CA ALA A 111 -15.66 -11.80 15.01
C ALA A 111 -15.06 -12.08 16.40
N LYS A 112 -14.28 -13.15 16.49
CA LYS A 112 -13.37 -13.41 17.62
C LYS A 112 -12.00 -12.86 17.24
N LEU A 113 -11.43 -12.03 18.10
CA LEU A 113 -10.11 -11.43 17.88
C LEU A 113 -9.03 -12.18 18.67
N SER A 114 -7.76 -11.99 18.27
CA SER A 114 -6.60 -12.65 18.87
C SER A 114 -6.33 -12.27 20.33
N ASP A 115 -6.85 -11.12 20.77
CA ASP A 115 -6.80 -10.68 22.17
C ASP A 115 -7.88 -11.34 23.06
N GLY A 116 -8.69 -12.22 22.47
CA GLY A 116 -9.80 -12.90 23.14
C GLY A 116 -11.10 -12.10 23.18
N SER A 117 -11.13 -10.86 22.70
CA SER A 117 -12.37 -10.09 22.59
C SER A 117 -13.28 -10.65 21.49
N LYS A 118 -14.59 -10.39 21.63
CA LYS A 118 -15.61 -10.69 20.63
C LYS A 118 -16.32 -9.40 20.27
N ILE A 119 -16.46 -9.12 18.98
CA ILE A 119 -17.17 -7.96 18.47
C ILE A 119 -18.30 -8.41 17.55
N GLU A 120 -19.45 -7.75 17.63
CA GLU A 120 -20.56 -7.96 16.69
C GLU A 120 -20.35 -7.10 15.45
N ILE A 121 -20.57 -7.70 14.28
CA ILE A 121 -20.37 -7.08 12.98
C ILE A 121 -21.43 -7.56 12.01
N ASP A 122 -21.72 -6.78 10.98
CA ASP A 122 -22.69 -7.17 9.96
C ASP A 122 -22.00 -7.62 8.66
N PHE A 123 -20.75 -7.19 8.45
CA PHE A 123 -19.89 -7.62 7.35
C PHE A 123 -18.40 -7.42 7.68
N ALA A 124 -17.52 -8.04 6.89
CA ALA A 124 -16.07 -7.90 7.02
C ALA A 124 -15.41 -7.63 5.66
N ILE A 125 -14.35 -6.81 5.66
CA ILE A 125 -13.52 -6.51 4.50
C ILE A 125 -12.09 -7.01 4.73
N VAL A 126 -11.57 -7.79 3.79
CA VAL A 126 -10.26 -8.43 3.90
C VAL A 126 -9.19 -7.63 3.13
N GLY A 127 -8.35 -6.91 3.87
CA GLY A 127 -7.28 -6.04 3.38
C GLY A 127 -5.86 -6.56 3.68
N VAL A 128 -5.64 -7.88 3.76
CA VAL A 128 -4.38 -8.50 4.22
C VAL A 128 -3.30 -8.69 3.14
N GLY A 129 -3.39 -7.96 2.03
CA GLY A 129 -2.50 -8.06 0.87
C GLY A 129 -2.92 -9.09 -0.18
N ILE A 130 -2.13 -9.21 -1.24
CA ILE A 130 -2.39 -10.10 -2.38
C ILE A 130 -1.27 -11.14 -2.55
N LEU A 131 -1.58 -12.19 -3.32
CA LEU A 131 -0.58 -13.09 -3.88
C LEU A 131 -0.50 -12.79 -5.38
N PRO A 132 0.69 -12.86 -6.00
CA PRO A 132 0.78 -12.76 -7.45
C PRO A 132 0.00 -13.92 -8.08
N ALA A 133 -0.80 -13.62 -9.11
CA ALA A 133 -1.46 -14.63 -9.92
C ALA A 133 -0.44 -15.20 -10.92
N SER A 134 0.35 -16.19 -10.48
CA SER A 134 1.44 -16.81 -11.24
C SER A 134 1.15 -18.25 -11.68
N GLU A 135 -0.05 -18.77 -11.44
CA GLU A 135 -0.40 -20.19 -11.64
C GLU A 135 -0.16 -20.67 -13.09
N LEU A 136 -0.37 -19.80 -14.08
CA LEU A 136 -0.09 -20.10 -15.48
C LEU A 136 1.41 -20.23 -15.76
N ALA A 137 2.21 -19.38 -15.12
CA ALA A 137 3.67 -19.41 -15.26
C ALA A 137 4.25 -20.65 -14.56
N GLU A 138 3.75 -20.97 -13.37
CA GLU A 138 4.08 -22.20 -12.64
C GLU A 138 3.85 -23.43 -13.51
N ALA A 139 2.63 -23.55 -14.06
CA ALA A 139 2.23 -24.67 -14.90
C ALA A 139 3.06 -24.77 -16.19
N ALA A 140 3.58 -23.65 -16.69
CA ALA A 140 4.48 -23.59 -17.85
C ALA A 140 5.94 -23.88 -17.50
N GLY A 141 6.29 -24.12 -16.22
CA GLY A 141 7.67 -24.34 -15.77
C GLY A 141 8.52 -23.06 -15.79
N ILE A 142 7.89 -21.88 -15.75
CA ILE A 142 8.59 -20.60 -15.66
C ILE A 142 9.07 -20.40 -14.23
N THR A 143 10.29 -19.88 -14.09
CA THR A 143 10.91 -19.65 -12.78
C THR A 143 10.13 -18.60 -11.99
N GLU A 144 9.83 -18.91 -10.74
CA GLU A 144 9.19 -17.99 -9.80
C GLU A 144 10.12 -17.59 -8.66
N GLU A 145 10.00 -16.34 -8.23
CA GLU A 145 10.71 -15.80 -7.07
C GLU A 145 9.88 -14.62 -6.52
N ASN A 146 8.91 -14.91 -5.64
CA ASN A 146 7.88 -13.95 -5.20
C ASN A 146 7.13 -13.34 -6.41
N GLY A 147 6.52 -14.19 -7.24
CA GLY A 147 5.94 -13.83 -8.54
C GLY A 147 6.77 -14.38 -9.70
N ILE A 148 6.33 -14.12 -10.93
CA ILE A 148 7.00 -14.51 -12.16
C ILE A 148 8.33 -13.76 -12.23
N LYS A 149 9.45 -14.49 -12.18
CA LYS A 149 10.77 -13.88 -12.18
C LYS A 149 11.10 -13.36 -13.57
N VAL A 150 11.37 -12.06 -13.65
CA VAL A 150 11.87 -11.41 -14.86
C VAL A 150 13.26 -10.80 -14.65
N ASP A 151 13.98 -10.64 -15.76
CA ASP A 151 15.17 -9.80 -15.85
C ASP A 151 14.80 -8.32 -16.00
N GLU A 152 15.80 -7.44 -16.16
CA GLU A 152 15.61 -6.01 -16.38
C GLU A 152 14.93 -5.68 -17.71
N PHE A 153 14.79 -6.62 -18.65
CA PHE A 153 14.09 -6.42 -19.92
C PHE A 153 12.62 -6.93 -19.87
N GLY A 154 12.20 -7.46 -18.72
CA GLY A 154 10.89 -8.08 -18.53
C GLY A 154 10.79 -9.52 -19.06
N CYS A 155 11.91 -10.13 -19.47
CA CYS A 155 11.95 -11.50 -19.99
C CYS A 155 11.87 -12.51 -18.83
N THR A 156 11.07 -13.56 -19.02
CA THR A 156 11.03 -14.69 -18.09
C THR A 156 12.13 -15.72 -18.39
N SER A 157 12.17 -16.84 -17.65
CA SER A 157 13.07 -17.95 -17.96
C SER A 157 12.72 -18.71 -19.25
N ALA A 158 11.54 -18.47 -19.84
CA ALA A 158 11.12 -19.08 -21.10
C ALA A 158 11.36 -18.11 -22.28
N PRO A 159 11.86 -18.60 -23.43
CA PRO A 159 12.16 -17.76 -24.58
C PRO A 159 10.89 -17.12 -25.15
N ASN A 160 10.97 -15.82 -25.46
CA ASN A 160 9.87 -15.01 -26.01
C ASN A 160 8.64 -14.89 -25.09
N VAL A 161 8.80 -15.16 -23.79
CA VAL A 161 7.74 -14.99 -22.78
C VAL A 161 8.17 -13.89 -21.81
N TYR A 162 7.26 -12.93 -21.59
CA TYR A 162 7.47 -11.75 -20.76
C TYR A 162 6.42 -11.69 -19.64
N ALA A 163 6.71 -10.95 -18.57
CA ALA A 163 5.73 -10.62 -17.53
C ALA A 163 5.89 -9.17 -17.06
N ALA A 164 4.78 -8.54 -16.67
CA ALA A 164 4.72 -7.14 -16.23
C ALA A 164 3.59 -6.94 -15.20
N GLY A 165 3.72 -5.92 -14.36
CA GLY A 165 2.75 -5.55 -13.33
C GLY A 165 2.87 -6.37 -12.04
N ASP A 166 1.77 -6.44 -11.28
CA ASP A 166 1.71 -7.04 -9.93
C ASP A 166 2.23 -8.48 -9.84
N CYS A 167 2.23 -9.24 -10.94
CA CYS A 167 2.69 -10.63 -10.98
C CYS A 167 4.19 -10.78 -11.20
N ALA A 168 4.89 -9.74 -11.65
CA ALA A 168 6.29 -9.82 -12.06
C ALA A 168 7.25 -9.37 -10.95
N SER A 169 8.25 -10.19 -10.64
CA SER A 169 9.35 -9.82 -9.74
C SER A 169 10.62 -9.48 -10.52
N LEU A 170 11.25 -8.37 -10.17
CA LEU A 170 12.29 -7.74 -10.97
C LEU A 170 13.53 -7.37 -10.13
N PRO A 171 14.72 -7.26 -10.76
CA PRO A 171 15.92 -6.80 -10.08
C PRO A 171 15.78 -5.34 -9.64
N TYR A 172 16.25 -5.02 -8.44
CA TYR A 172 16.31 -3.65 -7.93
C TYR A 172 17.46 -3.50 -6.92
N LYS A 173 18.48 -2.71 -7.28
CA LYS A 173 19.63 -2.36 -6.41
C LYS A 173 20.29 -3.57 -5.73
N GLY A 174 20.48 -4.67 -6.47
CA GLY A 174 21.11 -5.89 -5.95
C GLY A 174 20.16 -6.84 -5.21
N GLU A 175 18.91 -6.45 -5.01
CA GLU A 175 17.83 -7.30 -4.51
C GLU A 175 16.84 -7.66 -5.63
N ARG A 176 15.83 -8.47 -5.29
CA ARG A 176 14.64 -8.67 -6.09
C ARG A 176 13.42 -8.13 -5.36
N ILE A 177 12.60 -7.37 -6.07
CA ILE A 177 11.36 -6.80 -5.54
C ILE A 177 10.18 -7.19 -6.43
N ARG A 178 8.97 -6.96 -5.92
CA ARG A 178 7.73 -7.00 -6.69
C ARG A 178 6.92 -5.77 -6.31
N LEU A 179 6.51 -5.00 -7.32
CA LEU A 179 5.89 -3.70 -7.13
C LEU A 179 4.40 -3.81 -7.47
N GLU A 180 3.57 -3.49 -6.48
CA GLU A 180 2.10 -3.56 -6.57
C GLU A 180 1.54 -2.14 -6.76
N SER A 181 1.87 -1.51 -7.89
CA SER A 181 1.38 -0.18 -8.24
C SER A 181 1.00 -0.04 -9.70
N VAL A 182 0.00 0.81 -9.94
CA VAL A 182 -0.44 1.21 -11.29
C VAL A 182 0.73 1.76 -12.09
N GLN A 183 1.54 2.59 -11.45
CA GLN A 183 2.74 3.17 -12.02
C GLN A 183 3.72 2.13 -12.55
N ASN A 184 4.11 1.17 -11.71
CA ASN A 184 5.03 0.10 -12.10
C ASN A 184 4.42 -0.77 -13.22
N ALA A 185 3.12 -1.06 -13.15
CA ALA A 185 2.45 -1.83 -14.19
C ALA A 185 2.49 -1.13 -15.56
N ILE A 186 2.30 0.19 -15.59
CA ILE A 186 2.41 0.99 -16.83
C ILE A 186 3.86 0.96 -17.34
N ASP A 187 4.83 1.29 -16.49
CA ASP A 187 6.25 1.31 -16.87
C ASP A 187 6.73 -0.04 -17.42
N GLN A 188 6.41 -1.14 -16.72
CA GLN A 188 6.81 -2.48 -17.16
C GLN A 188 6.11 -2.87 -18.47
N ALA A 189 4.85 -2.47 -18.67
CA ALA A 189 4.15 -2.72 -19.94
C ALA A 189 4.83 -1.99 -21.11
N GLU A 190 5.20 -0.72 -20.92
CA GLU A 190 5.93 0.06 -21.93
C GLU A 190 7.31 -0.54 -22.22
N ASN A 191 8.05 -0.92 -21.18
CA ASN A 191 9.36 -1.54 -21.33
C ASN A 191 9.30 -2.89 -22.05
N VAL A 192 8.38 -3.77 -21.63
CA VAL A 192 8.17 -5.08 -22.26
C VAL A 192 7.78 -4.90 -23.73
N ALA A 193 6.89 -3.96 -24.05
CA ALA A 193 6.51 -3.68 -25.45
C ALA A 193 7.70 -3.22 -26.29
N ALA A 194 8.55 -2.33 -25.75
CA ALA A 194 9.77 -1.90 -26.42
C ALA A 194 10.74 -3.07 -26.69
N ASN A 195 10.89 -3.98 -25.72
CA ASN A 195 11.80 -5.12 -25.84
C ASN A 195 11.26 -6.22 -26.77
N ILE A 196 9.94 -6.43 -26.82
CA ILE A 196 9.30 -7.25 -27.86
C ILE A 196 9.63 -6.71 -29.27
N MET A 197 9.75 -5.39 -29.40
CA MET A 197 10.10 -4.71 -30.66
C MET A 197 11.62 -4.65 -30.93
N GLY A 198 12.44 -5.30 -30.11
CA GLY A 198 13.90 -5.41 -30.30
C GLY A 198 14.67 -4.15 -29.94
N GLN A 199 14.18 -3.35 -28.99
CA GLN A 199 14.90 -2.15 -28.53
C GLN A 199 15.97 -2.41 -27.46
N ASP A 200 15.94 -3.57 -26.80
CA ASP A 200 16.92 -3.99 -25.77
C ASP A 200 17.17 -2.90 -24.70
N VAL A 201 16.08 -2.34 -24.15
CA VAL A 201 16.12 -1.28 -23.14
C VAL A 201 15.85 -1.87 -21.75
N PRO A 202 16.77 -1.70 -20.78
CA PRO A 202 16.53 -2.16 -19.42
C PRO A 202 15.54 -1.25 -18.70
N TYR A 203 14.65 -1.83 -17.90
CA TYR A 203 13.80 -1.14 -16.97
C TYR A 203 14.59 -0.78 -15.70
N VAL A 204 14.63 0.51 -15.38
CA VAL A 204 15.18 1.02 -14.12
C VAL A 204 14.02 1.54 -13.27
N PRO A 205 13.59 0.81 -12.23
CA PRO A 205 12.41 1.17 -11.46
C PRO A 205 12.60 2.51 -10.73
N MET A 206 11.63 3.40 -10.89
CA MET A 206 11.51 4.67 -10.15
C MET A 206 10.15 4.73 -9.44
N PRO A 207 9.96 3.92 -8.39
CA PRO A 207 8.63 3.65 -7.85
C PRO A 207 7.98 4.91 -7.29
N TRP A 208 6.70 5.09 -7.59
CA TRP A 208 5.86 6.03 -6.87
C TRP A 208 4.45 5.48 -6.70
N PHE A 209 3.77 5.95 -5.65
CA PHE A 209 2.47 5.46 -5.21
C PHE A 209 1.59 6.63 -4.76
N TRP A 210 0.32 6.35 -4.55
CA TRP A 210 -0.58 7.25 -3.85
C TRP A 210 -1.61 6.45 -3.05
N SER A 211 -2.23 7.12 -2.08
CA SER A 211 -3.39 6.63 -1.36
C SER A 211 -4.29 7.82 -1.03
N ASP A 212 -5.59 7.67 -1.25
CA ASP A 212 -6.59 8.71 -0.98
C ASP A 212 -7.53 8.25 0.13
N GLN A 213 -7.49 8.93 1.28
CA GLN A 213 -8.27 8.57 2.46
C GLN A 213 -8.94 9.84 3.00
N TYR A 214 -10.26 9.91 2.98
CA TYR A 214 -10.99 11.15 3.27
C TYR A 214 -10.63 12.29 2.29
N ASP A 215 -10.28 13.46 2.81
CA ASP A 215 -9.69 14.60 2.09
C ASP A 215 -8.15 14.62 2.18
N ILE A 216 -7.54 13.51 2.61
CA ILE A 216 -6.09 13.34 2.76
C ILE A 216 -5.55 12.60 1.54
N LYS A 217 -4.64 13.26 0.84
CA LYS A 217 -3.90 12.70 -0.29
C LYS A 217 -2.48 12.38 0.12
N LEU A 218 -2.14 11.10 0.18
CA LEU A 218 -0.76 10.63 0.31
C LEU A 218 -0.18 10.38 -1.07
N GLN A 219 1.00 10.93 -1.33
CA GLN A 219 1.82 10.61 -2.51
C GLN A 219 3.21 10.16 -2.04
N ILE A 220 3.69 9.07 -2.59
CA ILE A 220 4.96 8.45 -2.18
C ILE A 220 5.90 8.45 -3.37
N ALA A 221 7.13 8.93 -3.17
CA ALA A 221 8.20 8.82 -4.15
C ALA A 221 9.31 7.92 -3.61
N GLY A 222 9.80 6.98 -4.40
CA GLY A 222 10.87 6.05 -4.03
C GLY A 222 10.38 4.85 -3.21
N LEU A 223 11.35 4.08 -2.70
CA LEU A 223 11.13 2.97 -1.78
C LEU A 223 11.94 3.21 -0.52
N ASN A 224 11.29 3.16 0.64
CA ASN A 224 11.95 3.38 1.93
C ASN A 224 12.79 2.19 2.42
N ARG A 225 12.92 1.09 1.66
CA ARG A 225 13.67 -0.10 2.10
C ARG A 225 15.10 0.25 2.53
N GLY A 226 15.48 -0.15 3.74
CA GLY A 226 16.83 0.06 4.28
C GLY A 226 17.10 1.44 4.87
N TYR A 227 16.06 2.28 5.05
CA TYR A 227 16.21 3.55 5.75
C TYR A 227 16.72 3.34 7.19
N ASP A 228 17.56 4.27 7.66
CA ASP A 228 18.06 4.33 9.04
C ASP A 228 17.65 5.63 9.76
N ALA A 229 17.21 6.63 9.01
CA ALA A 229 16.72 7.90 9.54
C ALA A 229 15.48 8.39 8.79
N VAL A 230 14.64 9.12 9.50
CA VAL A 230 13.44 9.78 8.97
C VAL A 230 13.38 11.20 9.49
N TYR A 231 13.04 12.13 8.59
CA TYR A 231 12.94 13.55 8.90
C TYR A 231 11.58 14.08 8.48
N GLU A 232 10.90 14.68 9.44
CA GLU A 232 9.54 15.15 9.27
C GLU A 232 9.54 16.66 9.00
N ARG A 233 8.83 17.05 7.95
CA ARG A 233 8.56 18.44 7.59
C ARG A 233 7.07 18.69 7.78
N ARG A 234 6.71 19.66 8.61
CA ARG A 234 5.33 20.13 8.77
C ARG A 234 5.23 21.57 8.29
N ASP A 235 4.23 21.85 7.47
CA ASP A 235 3.85 23.22 7.17
C ASP A 235 3.15 23.83 8.39
N ALA A 236 3.44 25.09 8.71
CA ALA A 236 2.86 25.76 9.87
C ALA A 236 1.48 26.35 9.59
N ASP A 237 1.16 26.59 8.32
CA ASP A 237 -0.02 27.31 7.86
C ASP A 237 -1.05 26.39 7.20
N SER A 238 -0.77 25.08 7.09
CA SER A 238 -1.66 24.07 6.51
C SER A 238 -1.50 22.70 7.18
N ASP A 239 -2.32 21.75 6.77
CA ASP A 239 -2.25 20.33 7.17
C ASP A 239 -1.21 19.52 6.37
N ALA A 240 -0.44 20.19 5.50
CA ALA A 240 0.59 19.56 4.69
C ALA A 240 1.77 19.07 5.54
N GLN A 241 2.13 17.81 5.32
CA GLN A 241 3.22 17.14 6.03
C GLN A 241 3.98 16.24 5.07
N SER A 242 5.30 16.14 5.22
CA SER A 242 6.11 15.14 4.51
C SER A 242 7.13 14.45 5.41
N ILE A 243 7.36 13.17 5.14
CA ILE A 243 8.29 12.30 5.85
C ILE A 243 9.36 11.88 4.83
N TRP A 244 10.60 12.24 5.11
CA TRP A 244 11.75 12.02 4.22
C TRP A 244 12.63 10.90 4.77
N TYR A 245 12.84 9.86 3.97
CA TYR A 245 13.54 8.64 4.36
C TYR A 245 14.99 8.67 3.88
N TYR A 246 15.92 8.44 4.79
CA TYR A 246 17.36 8.45 4.52
C TYR A 246 18.02 7.14 4.92
N GLN A 247 19.09 6.80 4.18
CA GLN A 247 20.11 5.84 4.59
C GLN A 247 21.46 6.58 4.57
N GLY A 248 21.99 6.88 5.75
CA GLY A 248 23.08 7.86 5.89
C GLY A 248 22.69 9.20 5.26
N ASP A 249 23.50 9.69 4.32
CA ASP A 249 23.25 10.95 3.60
C ASP A 249 22.39 10.77 2.33
N THR A 250 21.92 9.56 2.03
CA THR A 250 21.19 9.27 0.79
C THR A 250 19.67 9.34 1.01
N LEU A 251 18.99 10.21 0.25
CA LEU A 251 17.54 10.25 0.19
C LEU A 251 17.01 9.02 -0.57
N LEU A 252 16.19 8.21 0.11
CA LEU A 252 15.61 6.98 -0.45
C LEU A 252 14.17 7.17 -0.93
N ALA A 253 13.36 7.87 -0.12
CA ALA A 253 11.93 8.02 -0.37
C ALA A 253 11.35 9.26 0.32
N VAL A 254 10.14 9.64 -0.08
CA VAL A 254 9.33 10.68 0.56
C VAL A 254 7.88 10.22 0.62
N ASP A 255 7.27 10.22 1.80
CA ASP A 255 5.81 10.21 1.97
C ASP A 255 5.35 11.65 2.09
N ALA A 256 4.49 12.10 1.19
CA ALA A 256 3.96 13.47 1.19
C ALA A 256 2.44 13.44 1.37
N ILE A 257 1.97 13.96 2.49
CA ILE A 257 0.58 14.00 2.91
C ILE A 257 0.07 15.42 2.71
N ASN A 258 -0.83 15.61 1.74
CA ASN A 258 -1.30 16.91 1.26
C ASN A 258 -0.17 17.88 0.81
N ASP A 259 1.07 17.40 0.71
CA ASP A 259 2.27 18.17 0.32
C ASP A 259 2.74 17.80 -1.10
N SER A 260 1.93 18.14 -2.10
CA SER A 260 2.27 17.89 -3.52
C SER A 260 3.63 18.47 -3.95
N ARG A 261 4.10 19.53 -3.26
CA ARG A 261 5.39 20.16 -3.55
C ARG A 261 6.55 19.28 -3.08
N ALA A 262 6.50 18.75 -1.85
CA ALA A 262 7.48 17.80 -1.35
C ALA A 262 7.52 16.54 -2.21
N TYR A 263 6.36 15.99 -2.58
CA TYR A 263 6.30 14.84 -3.50
C TYR A 263 7.06 15.11 -4.81
N MET A 264 6.70 16.20 -5.52
CA MET A 264 7.29 16.49 -6.83
C MET A 264 8.78 16.80 -6.76
N VAL A 265 9.24 17.48 -5.70
CA VAL A 265 10.67 17.77 -5.51
C VAL A 265 11.42 16.52 -5.09
N GLY A 266 10.92 15.76 -4.12
CA GLY A 266 11.51 14.50 -3.66
C GLY A 266 11.67 13.49 -4.77
N LYS A 267 10.63 13.29 -5.59
CA LYS A 267 10.67 12.43 -6.78
C LYS A 267 11.81 12.81 -7.72
N ARG A 268 11.93 14.09 -8.07
CA ARG A 268 13.00 14.57 -8.97
C ARG A 268 14.39 14.45 -8.36
N LEU A 269 14.54 14.72 -7.06
CA LEU A 269 15.80 14.55 -6.36
C LEU A 269 16.27 13.08 -6.42
N ILE A 270 15.37 12.14 -6.15
CA ILE A 270 15.64 10.70 -6.22
C ILE A 270 16.02 10.28 -7.66
N GLU A 271 15.24 10.72 -8.66
CA GLU A 271 15.53 10.47 -10.09
C GLU A 271 16.90 11.01 -10.52
N MET A 272 17.31 12.15 -9.97
CA MET A 272 18.60 12.79 -10.24
C MET A 272 19.76 12.22 -9.40
N GLY A 273 19.49 11.29 -8.47
CA GLY A 273 20.48 10.78 -7.52
C GLY A 273 21.03 11.84 -6.56
N LYS A 274 20.22 12.87 -6.24
CA LYS A 274 20.61 13.98 -5.36
C LYS A 274 19.93 13.85 -4.00
N SER A 275 20.68 14.18 -2.95
CA SER A 275 20.19 14.14 -1.57
C SER A 275 20.41 15.50 -0.91
N PRO A 276 19.35 16.25 -0.59
CA PRO A 276 19.49 17.43 0.26
C PRO A 276 19.87 16.98 1.67
N THR A 277 20.49 17.88 2.44
CA THR A 277 20.77 17.55 3.84
C THR A 277 19.46 17.38 4.63
N PRO A 278 19.43 16.55 5.68
CA PRO A 278 18.24 16.40 6.51
C PRO A 278 17.65 17.71 7.03
N GLN A 279 18.50 18.67 7.41
CA GLN A 279 18.10 20.00 7.86
C GLN A 279 17.35 20.77 6.76
N GLU A 280 17.82 20.71 5.51
CA GLU A 280 17.13 21.34 4.38
C GLU A 280 15.80 20.68 4.06
N ALA A 281 15.70 19.35 4.20
CA ALA A 281 14.46 18.63 3.96
C ALA A 281 13.38 18.98 5.01
N MET A 282 13.76 18.97 6.30
CA MET A 282 12.81 19.15 7.41
C MET A 282 12.43 20.61 7.68
N ASP A 283 13.28 21.58 7.33
CA ASP A 283 13.05 22.99 7.64
C ASP A 283 11.92 23.61 6.80
N PRO A 284 10.76 23.98 7.38
CA PRO A 284 9.63 24.54 6.64
C PRO A 284 9.97 25.84 5.89
N ALA A 285 11.00 26.59 6.31
CA ALA A 285 11.45 27.80 5.62
C ALA A 285 12.25 27.51 4.33
N THR A 286 12.77 26.29 4.17
CA THR A 286 13.54 25.91 2.99
C THR A 286 12.66 25.88 1.74
N ASN A 287 13.09 26.59 0.69
CA ASN A 287 12.44 26.53 -0.62
C ASN A 287 12.81 25.21 -1.32
N LEU A 288 11.94 24.21 -1.23
CA LEU A 288 12.15 22.88 -1.82
C LEU A 288 12.53 22.92 -3.31
N LYS A 289 11.98 23.84 -4.12
CA LYS A 289 12.35 23.93 -5.55
C LYS A 289 13.80 24.33 -5.78
N ALA A 290 14.41 25.05 -4.83
CA ALA A 290 15.81 25.45 -4.93
C ALA A 290 16.75 24.25 -4.75
N LEU A 291 16.32 23.18 -4.06
CA LEU A 291 17.10 21.97 -3.87
C LEU A 291 17.39 21.23 -5.18
N LEU A 292 16.54 21.38 -6.19
CA LEU A 292 16.75 20.77 -7.52
C LEU A 292 17.94 21.36 -8.30
N LYS A 293 18.39 22.57 -7.94
CA LYS A 293 19.45 23.31 -8.65
C LYS A 293 20.85 23.10 -8.07
N LYS A 294 20.94 22.63 -6.83
CA LYS A 294 22.19 22.19 -6.21
C LYS A 294 22.55 20.85 -6.81
#